data_AF-A0A7W1HCE3-F1
#
_entry.id   AF-A0A7W1HCE3-F1
#
_cell.length_a   1.000
_cell.length_b   1.000
_cell.length_c   1.000
_cell.angle_alpha   90.00
_cell.angle_beta   90.00
_cell.angle_gamma   90.00
#
_symmetry.space_group_name_H-M   'P 1'
#
loop_
_entity.id
_entity.type
_entity.pdbx_description
1 polymer ?
#
loop_
_entity_poly.entity_id
_entity_poly.type
_entity_poly.pdbx_seq_one_letter_code
_entity_poly.pdbx_strand_id
1 'polypeptide(L)' 'MSDSKQPVRITLTDDQKAQIRSQTGKDAEAVELSVDELEDRIAPAKKGF' A
#
# COMPACT_ATOMS: atom_id res chain seq x y z
N MET A 1 11.88 14.67 -12.75
CA MET A 1 10.50 14.19 -12.80
C MET A 1 10.40 13.13 -11.73
N SER A 2 9.52 13.31 -10.74
CA SER A 2 9.32 12.33 -9.67
C SER A 2 8.81 11.05 -10.31
N ASP A 3 9.53 9.95 -10.11
CA ASP A 3 9.26 8.68 -10.78
C ASP A 3 8.03 8.03 -10.11
N SER A 4 6.84 8.38 -10.59
CA SER A 4 5.53 7.97 -10.03
C SER A 4 5.31 6.45 -10.04
N LYS A 5 6.20 5.69 -10.68
CA LYS A 5 6.21 4.23 -10.72
C LYS A 5 7.09 3.59 -9.65
N GLN A 6 7.86 4.36 -8.88
CA GLN A 6 8.68 3.78 -7.81
C GLN A 6 7.77 3.22 -6.70
N PRO A 7 7.90 1.93 -6.36
CA PRO A 7 7.12 1.33 -5.31
C PRO A 7 7.57 1.84 -3.94
N VAL A 8 6.63 2.39 -3.20
CA VAL A 8 6.74 2.66 -1.77
C VAL A 8 6.44 1.37 -1.03
N ARG A 9 7.44 0.88 -0.29
CA ARG A 9 7.33 -0.36 0.51
C ARG A 9 7.05 -0.03 1.97
N ILE A 10 5.96 -0.59 2.49
CA ILE A 10 5.55 -0.47 3.88
C ILE A 10 5.70 -1.86 4.52
N THR A 11 6.72 -2.02 5.36
CA THR A 11 6.93 -3.25 6.13
C THR A 11 5.81 -3.43 7.14
N LEU A 12 5.25 -4.64 7.19
CA LEU A 12 4.16 -4.97 8.11
C LEU A 12 4.67 -5.24 9.52
N THR A 13 3.92 -4.81 10.52
CA THR A 13 4.12 -5.23 11.90
C THR A 13 3.64 -6.67 12.11
N ASP A 14 4.12 -7.34 13.16
CA ASP A 14 3.76 -8.75 13.43
C ASP A 14 2.24 -8.94 13.58
N ASP A 15 1.55 -8.00 14.24
CA ASP A 15 0.08 -8.02 14.36
C ASP A 15 -0.62 -7.93 12.99
N GLN A 16 -0.12 -7.09 12.09
CA GLN A 16 -0.66 -6.95 10.74
C GLN A 16 -0.41 -8.21 9.90
N LYS A 17 0.76 -8.85 10.04
CA LYS A 17 1.06 -10.14 9.37
C LYS A 17 0.11 -11.23 9.87
N ALA A 18 -0.11 -11.32 11.18
CA ALA A 18 -1.03 -12.28 11.77
C ALA A 18 -2.47 -12.07 11.25
N GLN A 19 -2.90 -10.81 11.15
CA GLN A 19 -4.21 -10.46 10.59
C GLN A 19 -4.33 -10.91 9.13
N ILE A 20 -3.36 -10.60 8.27
CA ILE A 20 -3.38 -11.02 6.86
C ILE A 20 -3.41 -12.55 6.73
N ARG A 21 -2.60 -13.26 7.52
CA ARG A 21 -2.59 -14.72 7.52
C ARG A 21 -3.95 -15.28 7.96
N SER A 22 -4.57 -14.72 8.98
CA SER A 22 -5.89 -15.16 9.45
C SER A 22 -6.99 -15.00 8.40
N GLN A 23 -6.92 -13.95 7.57
CA GLN A 23 -7.95 -13.64 6.57
C GLN A 23 -7.69 -14.32 5.21
N THR A 24 -6.43 -14.51 4.84
CA THR A 24 -6.04 -14.95 3.48
C THR A 24 -5.38 -16.32 3.45
N GLY A 25 -4.96 -16.86 4.60
CA GLY A 25 -4.18 -18.09 4.72
C GLY A 25 -2.73 -17.96 4.24
N LYS A 26 -2.27 -16.75 3.90
CA LYS A 26 -0.93 -16.50 3.34
C LYS A 26 -0.11 -15.59 4.26
N ASP A 27 1.19 -15.85 4.31
CA ASP A 27 2.14 -14.95 4.97
C ASP A 27 2.47 -13.77 4.04
N ALA A 28 2.64 -12.58 4.62
CA ALA A 28 3.01 -11.37 3.90
C ALA A 28 4.02 -10.56 4.74
N GLU A 29 4.98 -9.92 4.07
CA GLU A 29 6.04 -9.17 4.74
C GLU A 29 5.90 -7.65 4.61
N ALA A 30 5.36 -7.19 3.49
CA ALA A 30 5.21 -5.78 3.19
C ALA A 30 4.04 -5.55 2.23
N VAL A 31 3.54 -4.32 2.24
CA VAL A 31 2.64 -3.79 1.22
C VAL A 31 3.45 -2.87 0.32
N GLU A 32 3.38 -3.09 -1.00
CA GLU A 32 4.04 -2.25 -2.01
C GLU A 32 2.98 -1.50 -2.80
N LEU A 33 3.12 -0.17 -2.86
CA LEU A 33 2.19 0.73 -3.54
C LEU A 33 2.99 1.73 -4.36
N SER A 34 2.50 2.11 -5.53
CA SER A 34 3.04 3.27 -6.26
C SER A 34 2.68 4.59 -5.56
N VAL A 35 3.43 5.64 -5.88
CA VAL A 35 3.13 6.99 -5.38
C VAL A 35 1.74 7.45 -5.82
N ASP A 36 1.37 7.17 -7.07
CA ASP A 36 0.05 7.52 -7.62
C ASP A 36 -1.09 6.84 -6.84
N GLU A 37 -0.93 5.55 -6.49
CA GLU A 37 -1.92 4.81 -5.67
C GLU A 37 -2.05 5.37 -4.25
N LEU A 38 -0.95 5.86 -3.66
CA LEU A 38 -0.97 6.51 -2.36
C LEU A 38 -1.69 7.87 -2.43
N GLU A 39 -1.40 8.66 -3.47
CA GLU A 39 -2.06 9.94 -3.68
C GLU A 39 -3.58 9.79 -3.90
N ASP A 40 -4.01 8.82 -4.71
CA ASP A 40 -5.44 8.53 -4.95
C ASP A 40 -6.18 8.15 -3.66
N ARG A 41 -5.50 7.49 -2.71
CA ARG A 41 -6.09 7.11 -1.41
C ARG A 41 -6.15 8.25 -0.40
N ILE A 42 -5.16 9.16 -0.40
CA ILE A 42 -5.06 10.28 0.55
C ILE A 42 -5.92 11.46 0.08
N ALA A 43 -5.93 11.73 -1.23
CA ALA A 43 -6.62 12.87 -1.84
C ALA A 43 -7.52 12.40 -3.00
N PRO A 44 -8.59 11.61 -2.72
CA PRO A 44 -9.46 11.06 -3.76
C PRO A 44 -10.16 12.13 -4.62
N ALA A 45 -10.25 13.37 -4.12
CA ALA A 45 -10.88 14.50 -4.82
C ALA A 45 -10.09 15.06 -6.02
N LYS A 46 -8.80 14.69 -6.21
CA LYS A 46 -8.00 15.18 -7.35
C LYS A 46 -8.51 14.71 -8.73
N LYS A 47 -9.36 13.68 -8.79
CA LYS A 47 -9.85 13.11 -10.07
C LYS A 47 -11.09 13.82 -10.64
N GLY A 48 -11.53 14.94 -10.04
CA GLY A 48 -12.84 15.55 -10.32
C GLY A 48 -12.89 17.05 -10.55
N PHE A 49 -11.79 17.72 -10.91
CA PHE A 49 -11.79 19.12 -11.36
C PHE A 49 -11.07 19.28 -12.70
#